data_AF-A0A936U5H4-F1
#
_entry.id   AF-A0A936U5H4-F1
#
_cell.length_a   1.000
_cell.length_b   1.000
_cell.length_c   1.000
_cell.angle_alpha   90.00
_cell.angle_beta   90.00
_cell.angle_gamma   90.00
#
_symmetry.space_group_name_H-M   'P 1'
#
loop_
_entity.id
_entity.type
_entity.pdbx_description
1 polymer ?
#
loop_
_entity_poly.entity_id
_entity_poly.type
_entity_poly.pdbx_seq_one_letter_code
_entity_poly.pdbx_strand_id
1 'polypeptide(L)'
;MSMLLALTLTFGSTAWAAKPPACLKATQKELADASPLQVPAAWESLRACDAAAAQAALPATLKRTVVGENSSEFAIAAINAGGEAAVRDWVGTLQSDDRARAIAKLGEACGAGDAKVGAFIVNTQAVVGDRFWTEPWYRALTTCRTPEAQKLLNDEVRNRSKERARYFSALEVYAKNLGVAAIPTLSDLVIGTADQEELVNLVSTFAYTTGLGSVEGQNPEATAAAVAAIVQLSPTLPPKVLDQARITLMSLGANAEADQLAGLRYASAKWADGSLHYGLVVVETATCKRGKVREVVHLGEISNPGTTWPETVVAEAESISMGWTYGLAESCKGTGSNTVFVTGGPVSPEELAAFHQEQTTAAQAKVVTKREVRAEAAIVRP
;
A
#
# COMPACT_ATOMS: atom_id res chain seq x y z
N MET A 1 -22.13 -38.13 -51.91
CA MET A 1 -21.79 -37.03 -50.98
C MET A 1 -22.75 -35.89 -51.30
N SER A 2 -23.78 -35.74 -50.47
CA SER A 2 -24.96 -34.92 -50.76
C SER A 2 -24.75 -33.47 -50.33
N MET A 3 -24.99 -32.57 -51.27
CA MET A 3 -24.93 -31.12 -51.16
C MET A 3 -26.33 -30.63 -50.71
N LEU A 4 -26.48 -30.17 -49.48
CA LEU A 4 -27.72 -29.57 -48.99
C LEU A 4 -27.67 -28.05 -49.17
N LEU A 5 -28.44 -27.55 -50.14
CA LEU A 5 -28.76 -26.14 -50.34
C LEU A 5 -29.73 -25.69 -49.22
N ALA A 6 -29.30 -24.79 -48.33
CA ALA A 6 -30.18 -24.11 -47.39
C ALA A 6 -30.65 -22.79 -48.02
N LEU A 7 -31.91 -22.76 -48.46
CA LEU A 7 -32.59 -21.59 -49.00
C LEU A 7 -33.10 -20.72 -47.83
N THR A 8 -32.40 -19.64 -47.49
CA THR A 8 -32.83 -18.67 -46.47
C THR A 8 -33.90 -17.75 -47.05
N LEU A 9 -35.16 -17.99 -46.68
CA LEU A 9 -36.28 -17.06 -46.88
C LEU A 9 -36.08 -15.83 -45.99
N THR A 10 -35.62 -14.73 -46.57
CA THR A 10 -35.68 -13.39 -45.96
C THR A 10 -37.13 -12.92 -45.98
N PHE A 11 -37.86 -13.18 -44.89
CA PHE A 11 -39.09 -12.44 -44.62
C PHE A 11 -38.73 -10.98 -44.39
N GLY A 12 -38.92 -10.16 -45.44
CA GLY A 12 -38.82 -8.71 -45.35
C GLY A 12 -39.93 -8.19 -44.46
N SER A 13 -39.64 -8.09 -43.16
CA SER A 13 -40.46 -7.37 -42.20
C SER A 13 -40.54 -5.92 -42.65
N THR A 14 -41.61 -5.56 -43.35
CA THR A 14 -41.98 -4.16 -43.58
C THR A 14 -42.34 -3.58 -42.21
N ALA A 15 -41.34 -3.05 -41.51
CA ALA A 15 -41.56 -2.31 -40.28
C ALA A 15 -42.40 -1.08 -40.62
N TRP A 16 -43.71 -1.16 -40.33
CA TRP A 16 -44.61 -0.03 -40.39
C TRP A 16 -44.04 1.03 -39.47
N ALA A 17 -43.60 2.17 -40.03
CA ALA A 17 -43.06 3.28 -39.27
C ALA A 17 -44.13 3.75 -38.28
N ALA A 18 -44.00 3.36 -37.01
CA ALA A 18 -44.88 3.80 -35.96
C ALA A 18 -44.86 5.34 -35.92
N LYS A 19 -46.05 5.95 -35.84
CA LYS A 19 -46.16 7.40 -35.71
C LYS A 19 -45.37 7.85 -34.47
N PRO A 20 -44.50 8.88 -34.58
CA PRO A 20 -43.70 9.33 -33.44
C PRO A 20 -44.60 9.77 -32.27
N PRO A 21 -44.15 9.57 -31.01
CA PRO A 21 -44.88 10.01 -29.82
C PRO A 21 -45.17 11.51 -29.85
N ALA A 22 -46.33 11.93 -29.34
CA ALA A 22 -46.74 13.34 -29.36
C ALA A 22 -45.80 14.27 -28.59
N CYS A 23 -45.09 13.75 -27.58
CA CYS A 23 -44.13 14.49 -26.77
C CYS A 23 -42.77 14.71 -27.46
N LEU A 24 -42.45 13.99 -28.54
CA LEU A 24 -41.08 13.90 -29.08
C LEU A 24 -40.51 15.26 -29.47
N LYS A 25 -41.28 16.09 -30.17
CA LYS A 25 -40.83 17.41 -30.62
C LYS A 25 -40.56 18.35 -29.46
N ALA A 26 -41.36 18.25 -28.39
CA ALA A 26 -41.22 19.10 -27.22
C ALA A 26 -39.96 18.72 -26.42
N THR A 27 -39.75 17.42 -26.15
CA THR A 27 -38.58 16.95 -25.39
C THR A 27 -37.27 17.07 -26.16
N GLN A 28 -37.28 16.92 -27.49
CA GLN A 28 -36.11 17.23 -28.33
C GLN A 28 -35.72 18.71 -28.26
N LYS A 29 -36.72 19.61 -28.31
CA LYS A 29 -36.48 21.04 -28.16
C LYS A 29 -35.96 21.37 -26.76
N GLU A 30 -36.56 20.80 -25.72
CA GLU A 30 -36.09 20.93 -24.34
C GLU A 30 -34.62 20.51 -24.20
N LEU A 31 -34.24 19.35 -24.74
CA LEU A 31 -32.86 18.88 -24.74
C LEU A 31 -31.93 19.79 -25.54
N ALA A 32 -32.37 20.30 -26.69
CA ALA A 32 -31.59 21.24 -27.49
C ALA A 32 -31.33 22.55 -26.73
N ASP A 33 -32.36 23.09 -26.09
CA ASP A 33 -32.32 24.38 -25.37
C ASP A 33 -31.72 24.26 -23.95
N ALA A 34 -31.55 23.03 -23.43
CA ALA A 34 -31.02 22.80 -22.10
C ALA A 34 -29.60 23.36 -21.88
N SER A 35 -29.41 24.08 -20.78
CA SER A 35 -28.06 24.41 -20.30
C SER A 35 -27.30 23.15 -19.87
N PRO A 36 -25.96 23.15 -19.84
CA PRO A 36 -25.15 22.00 -19.42
C PRO A 36 -25.58 21.31 -18.12
N LEU A 37 -26.13 22.05 -17.15
CA LEU A 37 -26.64 21.51 -15.88
C LEU A 37 -28.03 20.87 -16.00
N GLN A 38 -28.82 21.27 -16.99
CA GLN A 38 -30.18 20.76 -17.25
C GLN A 38 -30.20 19.59 -18.23
N VAL A 39 -29.10 19.37 -18.96
CA VAL A 39 -28.97 18.32 -19.98
C VAL A 39 -29.38 16.93 -19.46
N PRO A 40 -28.96 16.44 -18.28
CA PRO A 40 -29.37 15.13 -17.79
C PRO A 40 -30.90 15.00 -17.62
N ALA A 41 -31.54 16.00 -17.03
CA ALA A 41 -32.98 16.00 -16.81
C ALA A 41 -33.74 16.06 -18.15
N ALA A 42 -33.32 16.91 -19.08
CA ALA A 42 -33.95 17.02 -20.39
C ALA A 42 -33.77 15.74 -21.24
N TRP A 43 -32.64 15.05 -21.11
CA TRP A 43 -32.44 13.75 -21.74
C TRP A 43 -33.34 12.68 -21.14
N GLU A 44 -33.54 12.69 -19.83
CA GLU A 44 -34.47 11.76 -19.16
C GLU A 44 -35.93 12.02 -19.61
N SER A 45 -36.34 13.29 -19.76
CA SER A 45 -37.61 13.66 -20.39
C SER A 45 -37.75 13.09 -21.80
N LEU A 46 -36.69 13.20 -22.62
CA LEU A 46 -36.66 12.61 -23.96
C LEU A 46 -36.74 11.09 -23.92
N ARG A 47 -36.02 10.43 -23.01
CA ARG A 47 -36.01 8.96 -22.87
C ARG A 47 -37.36 8.42 -22.45
N ALA A 48 -38.04 9.08 -21.51
CA ALA A 48 -39.38 8.71 -21.08
C ALA A 48 -40.40 8.86 -22.22
N CYS A 49 -40.18 9.80 -23.14
CA CYS A 49 -41.02 10.00 -24.31
C CYS A 49 -40.71 9.02 -25.45
N ASP A 50 -39.44 8.87 -25.82
CA ASP A 50 -38.94 8.06 -26.92
C ASP A 50 -37.50 7.59 -26.63
N ALA A 51 -37.37 6.35 -26.17
CA ALA A 51 -36.08 5.77 -25.80
C ALA A 51 -35.10 5.69 -26.99
N ALA A 52 -35.58 5.46 -28.21
CA ALA A 52 -34.72 5.35 -29.38
C ALA A 52 -34.15 6.73 -29.77
N ALA A 53 -34.98 7.78 -29.72
CA ALA A 53 -34.52 9.14 -29.93
C ALA A 53 -33.52 9.59 -28.85
N ALA A 54 -33.77 9.26 -27.58
CA ALA A 54 -32.84 9.54 -26.49
C ALA A 54 -31.51 8.81 -26.65
N GLN A 55 -31.55 7.54 -27.06
CA GLN A 55 -30.35 6.75 -27.33
C GLN A 55 -29.52 7.36 -28.47
N ALA A 56 -30.17 7.79 -29.55
CA ALA A 56 -29.51 8.46 -30.66
C ALA A 56 -28.88 9.81 -30.26
N ALA A 57 -29.51 10.54 -29.34
CA ALA A 57 -29.01 11.82 -28.83
C ALA A 57 -27.91 11.68 -27.76
N LEU A 58 -27.76 10.50 -27.15
CA LEU A 58 -26.93 10.30 -25.96
C LEU A 58 -25.45 10.70 -26.15
N PRO A 59 -24.74 10.33 -27.23
CA PRO A 59 -23.32 10.71 -27.39
C PRO A 59 -23.10 12.22 -27.42
N ALA A 60 -23.99 12.97 -28.08
CA ALA A 60 -23.92 14.43 -28.13
C ALA A 60 -24.33 15.06 -26.79
N THR A 61 -25.25 14.41 -26.08
CA THR A 61 -25.75 14.83 -24.77
C THR A 61 -24.66 14.73 -23.70
N LEU A 62 -23.96 13.59 -23.60
CA LEU A 62 -22.86 13.38 -22.66
C LEU A 62 -21.73 14.42 -22.82
N LYS A 63 -21.43 14.84 -24.05
CA LYS A 63 -20.42 15.87 -24.30
C LYS A 63 -20.83 17.27 -23.84
N ARG A 64 -22.13 17.52 -23.65
CA ARG A 64 -22.66 18.82 -23.21
C ARG A 64 -22.80 18.94 -21.70
N THR A 65 -22.72 17.84 -20.95
CA THR A 65 -22.85 17.88 -19.49
C THR A 65 -21.61 18.49 -18.83
N VAL A 66 -21.82 19.26 -17.77
CA VAL A 66 -20.71 19.73 -16.91
C VAL A 66 -20.12 18.53 -16.18
N VAL A 67 -18.80 18.37 -16.27
CA VAL A 67 -18.10 17.29 -15.58
C VAL A 67 -18.20 17.47 -14.07
N GLY A 68 -18.60 16.40 -13.37
CA GLY A 68 -18.79 16.39 -11.93
C GLY A 68 -19.68 15.22 -11.48
N GLU A 69 -20.29 15.37 -10.30
CA GLU A 69 -21.18 14.37 -9.72
C GLU A 69 -22.42 14.13 -10.61
N ASN A 70 -23.10 15.19 -11.03
CA ASN A 70 -24.28 15.10 -11.90
C ASN A 70 -24.00 14.39 -13.24
N SER A 71 -22.83 14.59 -13.86
CA SER A 71 -22.49 13.87 -15.09
C SER A 71 -22.21 12.39 -14.84
N SER A 72 -21.73 12.03 -13.65
CA SER A 72 -21.48 10.64 -13.27
C SER A 72 -22.79 9.90 -13.00
N GLU A 73 -23.73 10.54 -12.30
CA GLU A 73 -25.10 10.03 -12.15
C GLU A 73 -25.80 9.88 -13.50
N PHE A 74 -25.61 10.87 -14.40
CA PHE A 74 -26.12 10.80 -15.76
C PHE A 74 -25.51 9.63 -16.54
N ALA A 75 -24.21 9.37 -16.40
CA ALA A 75 -23.56 8.22 -17.03
C ALA A 75 -24.13 6.88 -16.52
N ILE A 76 -24.43 6.77 -15.23
CA ILE A 76 -25.11 5.60 -14.63
C ILE A 76 -26.50 5.42 -15.25
N ALA A 77 -27.29 6.49 -15.34
CA ALA A 77 -28.62 6.45 -15.96
C ALA A 77 -28.55 6.06 -17.45
N ALA A 78 -27.54 6.57 -18.16
CA ALA A 78 -27.27 6.24 -19.56
C ALA A 78 -26.91 4.76 -19.74
N ILE A 79 -26.03 4.19 -18.90
CA ILE A 79 -25.73 2.74 -18.90
C ILE A 79 -27.02 1.95 -18.68
N ASN A 80 -27.83 2.34 -17.71
CA ASN A 80 -29.09 1.66 -17.42
C ASN A 80 -30.09 1.67 -18.59
N ALA A 81 -29.95 2.62 -19.51
CA ALA A 81 -30.73 2.75 -20.73
C ALA A 81 -30.12 2.04 -21.96
N GLY A 82 -28.98 1.36 -21.83
CA GLY A 82 -28.27 0.73 -22.97
C GLY A 82 -27.29 1.67 -23.69
N GLY A 83 -26.82 2.71 -22.99
CA GLY A 83 -25.90 3.74 -23.48
C GLY A 83 -24.41 3.41 -23.33
N GLU A 84 -24.04 2.14 -23.18
CA GLU A 84 -22.69 1.73 -22.73
C GLU A 84 -21.58 2.24 -23.65
N ALA A 85 -21.75 2.12 -24.97
CA ALA A 85 -20.75 2.60 -25.93
C ALA A 85 -20.51 4.11 -25.80
N ALA A 86 -21.59 4.89 -25.71
CA ALA A 86 -21.53 6.34 -25.58
C ALA A 86 -20.85 6.76 -24.26
N VAL A 87 -21.12 6.04 -23.16
CA VAL A 87 -20.49 6.30 -21.86
C VAL A 87 -19.00 5.96 -21.88
N ARG A 88 -18.58 4.82 -22.46
CA ARG A 88 -17.14 4.51 -22.63
C ARG A 88 -16.42 5.59 -23.43
N ASP A 89 -16.99 6.01 -24.55
CA ASP A 89 -16.41 7.05 -25.40
C ASP A 89 -16.28 8.36 -24.63
N TRP A 90 -17.34 8.76 -23.91
CA TRP A 90 -17.33 9.96 -23.07
C TRP A 90 -16.24 9.91 -21.99
N VAL A 91 -16.14 8.81 -21.22
CA VAL A 91 -15.09 8.62 -20.21
C VAL A 91 -13.69 8.74 -20.83
N GLY A 92 -13.50 8.21 -22.04
CA GLY A 92 -12.24 8.32 -22.79
C GLY A 92 -11.86 9.75 -23.19
N THR A 93 -12.82 10.68 -23.26
CA THR A 93 -12.57 12.11 -23.53
C THR A 93 -12.27 12.95 -22.29
N LEU A 94 -12.53 12.43 -21.09
CA LEU A 94 -12.32 13.15 -19.85
C LEU A 94 -10.82 13.34 -19.54
N GLN A 95 -10.50 14.43 -18.87
CA GLN A 95 -9.18 14.66 -18.25
C GLN A 95 -8.90 13.59 -17.18
N SER A 96 -7.63 13.37 -16.84
CA SER A 96 -7.21 12.28 -15.94
C SER A 96 -8.00 12.24 -14.63
N ASP A 97 -8.12 13.36 -13.93
CA ASP A 97 -8.79 13.43 -12.62
C ASP A 97 -10.30 13.24 -12.73
N ASP A 98 -10.92 13.81 -13.77
CA ASP A 98 -12.33 13.65 -14.07
C ASP A 98 -12.69 12.22 -14.45
N ARG A 99 -11.82 11.58 -15.24
CA ARG A 99 -11.94 10.18 -15.62
C ARG A 99 -11.89 9.28 -14.39
N ALA A 100 -10.91 9.51 -13.50
CA ALA A 100 -10.79 8.76 -12.26
C ALA A 100 -12.03 8.90 -11.37
N ARG A 101 -12.56 10.14 -11.21
CA ARG A 101 -13.79 10.39 -10.45
C ARG A 101 -15.02 9.71 -11.06
N ALA A 102 -15.22 9.83 -12.37
CA ALA A 102 -16.35 9.20 -13.05
C ALA A 102 -16.29 7.67 -12.92
N ILE A 103 -15.12 7.06 -13.12
CA ILE A 103 -14.93 5.61 -12.96
C ILE A 103 -15.15 5.16 -11.51
N ALA A 104 -14.68 5.92 -10.52
CA ALA A 104 -14.95 5.63 -9.11
C ALA A 104 -16.45 5.62 -8.81
N LYS A 105 -17.20 6.60 -9.32
CA LYS A 105 -18.67 6.65 -9.17
C LYS A 105 -19.39 5.48 -9.83
N LEU A 106 -18.90 4.99 -10.97
CA LEU A 106 -19.41 3.75 -11.57
C LEU A 106 -19.15 2.53 -10.66
N GLY A 107 -17.95 2.46 -10.07
CA GLY A 107 -17.63 1.44 -9.06
C GLY A 107 -18.56 1.48 -7.86
N GLU A 108 -18.82 2.68 -7.30
CA GLU A 108 -19.77 2.90 -6.20
C GLU A 108 -21.17 2.41 -6.55
N ALA A 109 -21.69 2.77 -7.74
CA ALA A 109 -23.00 2.31 -8.20
C ALA A 109 -23.07 0.78 -8.34
N CYS A 110 -22.03 0.15 -8.88
CA CYS A 110 -21.93 -1.31 -8.90
C CYS A 110 -21.90 -1.90 -7.48
N GLY A 111 -21.11 -1.33 -6.57
CA GLY A 111 -21.03 -1.76 -5.17
C GLY A 111 -22.37 -1.60 -4.41
N ALA A 112 -23.19 -0.63 -4.81
CA ALA A 112 -24.55 -0.42 -4.31
C ALA A 112 -25.60 -1.38 -4.93
N GLY A 113 -25.18 -2.28 -5.85
CA GLY A 113 -26.03 -3.32 -6.42
C GLY A 113 -26.57 -3.04 -7.82
N ASP A 114 -26.10 -2.00 -8.52
CA ASP A 114 -26.48 -1.77 -9.91
C ASP A 114 -25.85 -2.81 -10.85
N ALA A 115 -26.63 -3.83 -11.18
CA ALA A 115 -26.19 -4.96 -12.00
C ALA A 115 -25.80 -4.57 -13.43
N LYS A 116 -26.44 -3.56 -14.03
CA LYS A 116 -26.11 -3.12 -15.39
C LYS A 116 -24.80 -2.36 -15.40
N VAL A 117 -24.55 -1.52 -14.40
CA VAL A 117 -23.24 -0.87 -14.21
C VAL A 117 -22.15 -1.89 -13.93
N GLY A 118 -22.42 -2.91 -13.11
CA GLY A 118 -21.47 -4.02 -12.89
C GLY A 118 -21.11 -4.74 -14.18
N ALA A 119 -22.10 -5.14 -14.98
CA ALA A 119 -21.88 -5.76 -16.28
C ALA A 119 -21.13 -4.83 -17.24
N PHE A 120 -21.43 -3.53 -17.24
CA PHE A 120 -20.72 -2.53 -18.01
C PHE A 120 -19.23 -2.46 -17.67
N ILE A 121 -18.87 -2.41 -16.38
CA ILE A 121 -17.48 -2.34 -15.92
C ILE A 121 -16.71 -3.59 -16.37
N VAL A 122 -17.26 -4.78 -16.14
CA VAL A 122 -16.60 -6.05 -16.53
C VAL A 122 -16.47 -6.15 -18.05
N ASN A 123 -17.53 -5.84 -18.80
CA ASN A 123 -17.50 -5.85 -20.26
C ASN A 123 -16.55 -4.80 -20.85
N THR A 124 -16.25 -3.73 -20.11
CA THR A 124 -15.29 -2.73 -20.57
C THR A 124 -13.90 -3.32 -20.72
N GLN A 125 -13.50 -4.28 -19.88
CA GLN A 125 -12.23 -4.98 -20.04
C GLN A 125 -12.13 -5.70 -21.40
N ALA A 126 -13.19 -6.36 -21.85
CA ALA A 126 -13.22 -7.03 -23.14
C ALA A 126 -13.16 -6.05 -24.34
N VAL A 127 -13.67 -4.82 -24.16
CA VAL A 127 -13.73 -3.80 -25.21
C VAL A 127 -12.42 -3.01 -25.31
N VAL A 128 -11.82 -2.61 -24.18
CA VAL A 128 -10.63 -1.75 -24.18
C VAL A 128 -9.32 -2.53 -23.96
N GLY A 129 -9.40 -3.82 -23.65
CA GLY A 129 -8.24 -4.71 -23.49
C GLY A 129 -7.30 -4.25 -22.38
N ASP A 130 -6.00 -4.20 -22.67
CA ASP A 130 -4.97 -3.82 -21.70
C ASP A 130 -5.13 -2.41 -21.12
N ARG A 131 -5.79 -1.50 -21.86
CA ARG A 131 -6.10 -0.15 -21.34
C ARG A 131 -6.97 -0.20 -20.10
N PHE A 132 -7.70 -1.29 -19.86
CA PHE A 132 -8.48 -1.47 -18.64
C PHE A 132 -7.59 -1.46 -17.39
N TRP A 133 -6.39 -2.03 -17.50
CA TRP A 133 -5.46 -2.22 -16.39
C TRP A 133 -4.41 -1.11 -16.28
N THR A 134 -4.14 -0.40 -17.38
CA THR A 134 -3.20 0.73 -17.40
C THR A 134 -3.88 2.08 -17.19
N GLU A 135 -5.19 2.17 -17.43
CA GLU A 135 -6.02 3.33 -17.09
C GLU A 135 -6.81 3.11 -15.80
N PRO A 136 -7.47 4.13 -15.23
CA PRO A 136 -8.17 3.98 -13.94
C PRO A 136 -9.35 2.99 -13.93
N TRP A 137 -9.74 2.36 -15.05
CA TRP A 137 -10.89 1.45 -15.15
C TRP A 137 -10.88 0.34 -14.11
N TYR A 138 -9.74 -0.35 -13.92
CA TYR A 138 -9.63 -1.41 -12.91
C TYR A 138 -9.91 -0.92 -11.49
N ARG A 139 -9.75 0.38 -11.19
CA ARG A 139 -10.02 0.92 -9.84
C ARG A 139 -11.49 0.89 -9.47
N ALA A 140 -12.41 0.90 -10.44
CA ALA A 140 -13.84 0.68 -10.18
C ALA A 140 -14.11 -0.69 -9.55
N LEU A 141 -13.24 -1.67 -9.80
CA LEU A 141 -13.31 -2.99 -9.18
C LEU A 141 -12.97 -2.96 -7.68
N THR A 142 -12.55 -1.83 -7.10
CA THR A 142 -12.34 -1.74 -5.64
C THR A 142 -13.67 -1.89 -4.88
N THR A 143 -14.72 -1.23 -5.38
CA THR A 143 -16.05 -1.20 -4.76
C THR A 143 -17.06 -2.12 -5.48
N CYS A 144 -16.85 -2.40 -6.76
CA CYS A 144 -17.68 -3.32 -7.54
C CYS A 144 -17.41 -4.79 -7.15
N ARG A 145 -18.24 -5.37 -6.27
CA ARG A 145 -18.06 -6.70 -5.67
C ARG A 145 -18.94 -7.80 -6.29
N THR A 146 -19.27 -7.68 -7.57
CA THR A 146 -20.02 -8.74 -8.26
C THR A 146 -19.12 -9.99 -8.45
N PRO A 147 -19.70 -11.20 -8.56
CA PRO A 147 -18.93 -12.41 -8.82
C PRO A 147 -18.06 -12.32 -10.08
N GLU A 148 -18.54 -11.66 -11.13
CA GLU A 148 -17.81 -11.49 -12.38
C GLU A 148 -16.62 -10.53 -12.23
N ALA A 149 -16.79 -9.45 -11.45
CA ALA A 149 -15.70 -8.52 -11.12
C ALA A 149 -14.62 -9.20 -10.28
N GLN A 150 -15.02 -9.98 -9.28
CA GLN A 150 -14.11 -10.78 -8.45
C GLN A 150 -13.36 -11.83 -9.28
N LYS A 151 -14.06 -12.50 -10.19
CA LYS A 151 -13.44 -13.43 -11.13
C LYS A 151 -12.41 -12.73 -12.01
N LEU A 152 -12.75 -11.57 -12.58
CA LEU A 152 -11.82 -10.78 -13.39
C LEU A 152 -10.55 -10.39 -12.62
N LEU A 153 -10.69 -9.93 -11.37
CA LEU A 153 -9.55 -9.61 -10.50
C LEU A 153 -8.70 -10.85 -10.18
N ASN A 154 -9.34 -11.96 -9.82
CA ASN A 154 -8.65 -13.21 -9.51
C ASN A 154 -7.89 -13.75 -10.73
N ASP A 155 -8.51 -13.72 -11.92
CA ASP A 155 -7.88 -14.14 -13.17
C ASP A 155 -6.64 -13.28 -13.47
N GLU A 156 -6.71 -11.95 -13.29
CA GLU A 156 -5.57 -11.05 -13.49
C GLU A 156 -4.43 -11.27 -12.47
N VAL A 157 -4.76 -11.37 -11.18
CA VAL A 157 -3.76 -11.61 -10.13
C VAL A 157 -3.07 -12.95 -10.31
N ARG A 158 -3.80 -14.01 -10.66
CA ARG A 158 -3.22 -15.34 -10.86
C ARG A 158 -2.38 -15.44 -12.14
N ASN A 159 -2.71 -14.67 -13.17
CA ASN A 159 -1.91 -14.63 -14.39
C ASN A 159 -0.53 -13.96 -14.19
N ARG A 160 -0.34 -13.20 -13.09
CA ARG A 160 0.90 -12.49 -12.75
C ARG A 160 1.47 -11.71 -13.96
N SER A 161 0.81 -10.60 -14.31
CA SER A 161 1.25 -9.75 -15.43
C SER A 161 2.77 -9.54 -15.43
N LYS A 162 3.39 -9.68 -16.60
CA LYS A 162 4.83 -9.40 -16.79
C LYS A 162 5.20 -7.95 -16.48
N GLU A 163 4.22 -7.06 -16.54
CA GLU A 163 4.37 -5.67 -16.12
C GLU A 163 4.15 -5.56 -14.61
N ARG A 164 5.25 -5.38 -13.87
CA ARG A 164 5.28 -5.35 -12.41
C ARG A 164 4.32 -4.30 -11.81
N ALA A 165 4.26 -3.09 -12.40
CA ALA A 165 3.38 -2.02 -11.93
C ALA A 165 1.89 -2.38 -12.06
N ARG A 166 1.50 -3.00 -13.18
CA ARG A 166 0.14 -3.49 -13.42
C ARG A 166 -0.22 -4.61 -12.44
N TYR A 167 0.68 -5.58 -12.25
CA TYR A 167 0.45 -6.69 -11.32
C TYR A 167 0.14 -6.19 -9.90
N PHE A 168 0.98 -5.31 -9.35
CA PHE A 168 0.74 -4.80 -7.99
C PHE A 168 -0.46 -3.86 -7.89
N SER A 169 -0.78 -3.12 -8.94
CA SER A 169 -2.00 -2.31 -8.98
C SER A 169 -3.27 -3.19 -8.95
N ALA A 170 -3.27 -4.28 -9.71
CA ALA A 170 -4.37 -5.26 -9.69
C ALA A 170 -4.44 -5.99 -8.35
N LEU A 171 -3.30 -6.34 -7.77
CA LEU A 171 -3.19 -7.00 -6.46
C LEU A 171 -3.75 -6.13 -5.32
N GLU A 172 -3.45 -4.82 -5.32
CA GLU A 172 -4.01 -3.86 -4.37
C GLU A 172 -5.54 -3.83 -4.46
N VAL A 173 -6.09 -3.70 -5.69
CA VAL A 173 -7.54 -3.67 -5.91
C VAL A 173 -8.19 -5.01 -5.53
N TYR A 174 -7.54 -6.13 -5.83
CA TYR A 174 -7.96 -7.46 -5.39
C TYR A 174 -8.08 -7.55 -3.87
N ALA A 175 -7.04 -7.12 -3.14
CA ALA A 175 -7.02 -7.15 -1.68
C ALA A 175 -8.14 -6.27 -1.09
N LYS A 176 -8.33 -5.05 -1.60
CA LYS A 176 -9.39 -4.14 -1.14
C LYS A 176 -10.80 -4.65 -1.46
N ASN A 177 -10.99 -5.28 -2.63
CA ASN A 177 -12.29 -5.77 -3.06
C ASN A 177 -12.74 -6.97 -2.22
N LEU A 178 -11.88 -7.99 -2.08
CA LEU A 178 -12.22 -9.24 -1.40
C LEU A 178 -12.04 -9.17 0.13
N GLY A 179 -11.25 -8.21 0.63
CA GLY A 179 -10.97 -8.08 2.06
C GLY A 179 -10.37 -9.37 2.64
N VAL A 180 -10.98 -9.90 3.71
CA VAL A 180 -10.57 -11.16 4.35
C VAL A 180 -10.48 -12.34 3.38
N ALA A 181 -11.34 -12.39 2.35
CA ALA A 181 -11.36 -13.48 1.38
C ALA A 181 -10.14 -13.48 0.43
N ALA A 182 -9.37 -12.40 0.36
CA ALA A 182 -8.11 -12.35 -0.40
C ALA A 182 -6.96 -13.10 0.29
N ILE A 183 -7.00 -13.21 1.63
CA ILE A 183 -5.88 -13.66 2.46
C ILE A 183 -5.34 -15.03 2.04
N PRO A 184 -6.16 -16.07 1.79
CA PRO A 184 -5.64 -17.37 1.36
C PRO A 184 -4.84 -17.29 0.05
N THR A 185 -5.34 -16.54 -0.94
CA THR A 185 -4.63 -16.34 -2.21
C THR A 185 -3.34 -15.55 -2.00
N LEU A 186 -3.33 -14.52 -1.15
CA LEU A 186 -2.10 -13.77 -0.84
C LEU A 186 -1.06 -14.67 -0.16
N SER A 187 -1.47 -15.53 0.77
CA SER A 187 -0.58 -16.52 1.39
C SER A 187 0.00 -17.49 0.36
N ASP A 188 -0.82 -18.03 -0.54
CA ASP A 188 -0.35 -18.91 -1.62
C ASP A 188 0.66 -18.20 -2.53
N LEU A 189 0.42 -16.92 -2.85
CA LEU A 189 1.35 -16.12 -3.66
C LEU A 189 2.68 -15.90 -2.94
N VAL A 190 2.67 -15.60 -1.63
CA VAL A 190 3.90 -15.47 -0.82
C VAL A 190 4.68 -16.79 -0.82
N ILE A 191 4.01 -17.92 -0.60
CA ILE A 191 4.66 -19.24 -0.59
C ILE A 191 5.27 -19.58 -1.96
N GLY A 192 4.58 -19.23 -3.04
CA GLY A 192 4.99 -19.52 -4.42
C GLY A 192 6.00 -18.54 -5.02
N THR A 193 6.38 -17.46 -4.33
CA THR A 193 7.25 -16.41 -4.89
C THR A 193 8.65 -16.48 -4.29
N ALA A 194 9.66 -16.58 -5.17
CA ALA A 194 11.07 -16.54 -4.79
C ALA A 194 11.70 -15.13 -4.86
N ASP A 195 11.13 -14.23 -5.67
CA ASP A 195 11.64 -12.87 -5.82
C ASP A 195 11.42 -12.06 -4.53
N GLN A 196 12.51 -11.65 -3.90
CA GLN A 196 12.48 -10.99 -2.60
C GLN A 196 11.80 -9.62 -2.65
N GLU A 197 11.90 -8.89 -3.76
CA GLU A 197 11.19 -7.61 -3.91
C GLU A 197 9.70 -7.82 -4.09
N GLU A 198 9.28 -8.85 -4.85
CA GLU A 198 7.87 -9.22 -4.99
C GLU A 198 7.28 -9.67 -3.65
N LEU A 199 8.03 -10.43 -2.85
CA LEU A 199 7.62 -10.79 -1.49
C LEU A 199 7.37 -9.59 -0.59
N VAL A 200 8.22 -8.55 -0.63
CA VAL A 200 8.00 -7.30 0.11
C VAL A 200 6.63 -6.69 -0.24
N ASN A 201 6.31 -6.60 -1.53
CA ASN A 201 5.04 -6.03 -1.99
C ASN A 201 3.84 -6.95 -1.68
N LEU A 202 4.00 -8.27 -1.74
CA LEU A 202 2.96 -9.23 -1.36
C LEU A 202 2.64 -9.14 0.13
N VAL A 203 3.66 -9.04 0.98
CA VAL A 203 3.48 -8.90 2.43
C VAL A 203 2.79 -7.59 2.78
N SER A 204 3.20 -6.46 2.17
CA SER A 204 2.54 -5.18 2.41
C SER A 204 1.07 -5.17 1.97
N THR A 205 0.71 -5.99 0.96
CA THR A 205 -0.65 -6.08 0.44
C THR A 205 -1.65 -6.62 1.47
N PHE A 206 -1.22 -7.40 2.46
CA PHE A 206 -2.11 -7.84 3.54
C PHE A 206 -2.79 -6.66 4.26
N ALA A 207 -2.12 -5.51 4.39
CA ALA A 207 -2.74 -4.32 4.98
C ALA A 207 -3.94 -3.80 4.18
N TYR A 208 -3.94 -3.93 2.85
CA TYR A 208 -5.05 -3.49 2.01
C TYR A 208 -6.32 -4.32 2.18
N THR A 209 -6.19 -5.58 2.64
CA THR A 209 -7.35 -6.43 2.95
C THR A 209 -8.18 -5.90 4.13
N THR A 210 -7.57 -5.06 4.95
CA THR A 210 -8.14 -4.60 6.21
C THR A 210 -8.93 -3.32 6.09
N GLY A 211 -8.86 -2.59 4.96
CA GLY A 211 -9.44 -1.24 4.87
C GLY A 211 -8.63 -0.15 5.59
N LEU A 212 -7.38 -0.44 6.01
CA LEU A 212 -6.48 0.58 6.55
C LEU A 212 -6.37 1.79 5.60
N GLY A 213 -6.69 2.98 6.11
CA GLY A 213 -6.71 4.23 5.34
C GLY A 213 -7.95 4.47 4.47
N SER A 214 -8.97 3.60 4.53
CA SER A 214 -10.27 3.83 3.88
C SER A 214 -11.19 4.69 4.74
N VAL A 215 -12.28 5.21 4.15
CA VAL A 215 -13.28 6.03 4.86
C VAL A 215 -14.10 5.21 5.86
N GLU A 216 -14.26 3.91 5.61
CA GLU A 216 -14.92 2.95 6.49
C GLU A 216 -14.04 2.57 7.69
N GLY A 217 -12.75 2.84 7.60
CA GLY A 217 -11.76 2.45 8.60
C GLY A 217 -11.38 0.98 8.53
N GLN A 218 -10.53 0.59 9.47
CA GLN A 218 -9.96 -0.75 9.52
C GLN A 218 -10.98 -1.78 10.02
N ASN A 219 -11.21 -2.84 9.25
CA ASN A 219 -12.05 -3.98 9.59
C ASN A 219 -11.31 -4.91 10.59
N PRO A 220 -11.85 -5.14 11.80
CA PRO A 220 -11.16 -5.93 12.83
C PRO A 220 -10.96 -7.41 12.46
N GLU A 221 -11.93 -8.02 11.81
CA GLU A 221 -11.86 -9.44 11.40
C GLU A 221 -10.78 -9.67 10.35
N ALA A 222 -10.79 -8.85 9.30
CA ALA A 222 -9.76 -8.88 8.26
C ALA A 222 -8.37 -8.56 8.83
N THR A 223 -8.29 -7.65 9.82
CA THR A 223 -7.03 -7.34 10.51
C THR A 223 -6.48 -8.52 11.28
N ALA A 224 -7.30 -9.16 12.11
CA ALA A 224 -6.88 -10.33 12.87
C ALA A 224 -6.42 -11.46 11.93
N ALA A 225 -7.15 -11.69 10.84
CA ALA A 225 -6.78 -12.69 9.84
C ALA A 225 -5.47 -12.33 9.10
N ALA A 226 -5.27 -11.06 8.75
CA ALA A 226 -4.04 -10.60 8.10
C ALA A 226 -2.82 -10.74 9.02
N VAL A 227 -2.95 -10.36 10.29
CA VAL A 227 -1.92 -10.53 11.32
C VAL A 227 -1.56 -12.01 11.47
N ALA A 228 -2.56 -12.88 11.66
CA ALA A 228 -2.35 -14.31 11.81
C ALA A 228 -1.63 -14.92 10.59
N ALA A 229 -2.02 -14.52 9.38
CA ALA A 229 -1.39 -14.99 8.16
C ALA A 229 0.07 -14.54 8.04
N ILE A 230 0.38 -13.27 8.32
CA ILE A 230 1.76 -12.76 8.30
C ILE A 230 2.62 -13.52 9.33
N VAL A 231 2.14 -13.69 10.56
CA VAL A 231 2.84 -14.45 11.61
C VAL A 231 3.10 -15.89 11.17
N GLN A 232 2.10 -16.55 10.58
CA GLN A 232 2.25 -17.92 10.07
C GLN A 232 3.28 -18.03 8.95
N LEU A 233 3.35 -17.05 8.05
CA LEU A 233 4.30 -17.03 6.93
C LEU A 233 5.72 -16.66 7.37
N SER A 234 5.86 -15.89 8.45
CA SER A 234 7.12 -15.29 8.89
C SER A 234 8.31 -16.26 9.00
N PRO A 235 8.18 -17.50 9.51
CA PRO A 235 9.31 -18.43 9.60
C PRO A 235 9.96 -18.79 8.25
N THR A 236 9.26 -18.62 7.13
CA THR A 236 9.79 -18.91 5.79
C THR A 236 10.26 -17.65 5.03
N LEU A 237 10.08 -16.45 5.62
CA LEU A 237 10.41 -15.20 4.94
C LEU A 237 11.90 -14.88 5.07
N PRO A 238 12.54 -14.37 4.00
CA PRO A 238 13.93 -13.90 4.08
C PRO A 238 14.04 -12.62 4.92
N PRO A 239 15.24 -12.29 5.45
CA PRO A 239 15.43 -11.19 6.41
C PRO A 239 14.81 -9.84 6.01
N LYS A 240 15.00 -9.37 4.77
CA LYS A 240 14.42 -8.08 4.31
C LYS A 240 12.89 -8.10 4.29
N VAL A 241 12.29 -9.27 4.04
CA VAL A 241 10.84 -9.42 3.99
C VAL A 241 10.27 -9.48 5.40
N LEU A 242 11.03 -10.00 6.38
CA LEU A 242 10.69 -9.86 7.80
C LEU A 242 10.66 -8.40 8.24
N ASP A 243 11.58 -7.55 7.75
CA ASP A 243 11.55 -6.11 8.03
C ASP A 243 10.24 -5.48 7.49
N GLN A 244 9.79 -5.86 6.30
CA GLN A 244 8.50 -5.41 5.75
C GLN A 244 7.29 -6.00 6.50
N ALA A 245 7.35 -7.28 6.89
CA ALA A 245 6.31 -7.94 7.68
C ALA A 245 6.12 -7.20 9.00
N ARG A 246 7.22 -6.81 9.66
CA ARG A 246 7.19 -5.99 10.86
C ARG A 246 6.51 -4.65 10.63
N ILE A 247 6.91 -3.89 9.60
CA ILE A 247 6.28 -2.60 9.26
C ILE A 247 4.77 -2.77 9.04
N THR A 248 4.38 -3.84 8.35
CA THR A 248 2.99 -4.16 8.06
C THR A 248 2.21 -4.53 9.32
N LEU A 249 2.79 -5.32 10.23
CA LEU A 249 2.16 -5.64 11.52
C LEU A 249 2.00 -4.40 12.40
N MET A 250 3.01 -3.51 12.44
CA MET A 250 2.92 -2.25 13.18
C MET A 250 1.83 -1.34 12.63
N SER A 251 1.69 -1.22 11.29
CA SER A 251 0.62 -0.42 10.68
C SER A 251 -0.77 -0.99 10.93
N LEU A 252 -0.87 -2.29 11.20
CA LEU A 252 -2.08 -2.98 11.63
C LEU A 252 -2.35 -2.92 13.15
N GLY A 253 -1.45 -2.30 13.92
CA GLY A 253 -1.54 -2.21 15.39
C GLY A 253 -1.05 -3.44 16.14
N ALA A 254 -0.47 -4.44 15.45
CA ALA A 254 0.03 -5.70 16.01
C ALA A 254 1.51 -5.57 16.43
N ASN A 255 1.80 -4.65 17.36
CA ASN A 255 3.18 -4.35 17.78
C ASN A 255 3.86 -5.55 18.45
N ALA A 256 3.13 -6.32 19.28
CA ALA A 256 3.70 -7.48 19.97
C ALA A 256 4.14 -8.58 18.98
N GLU A 257 3.33 -8.84 17.95
CA GLU A 257 3.64 -9.77 16.87
C GLU A 257 4.78 -9.24 16.00
N ALA A 258 4.81 -7.93 15.72
CA ALA A 258 5.90 -7.29 14.99
C ALA A 258 7.24 -7.43 15.73
N ASP A 259 7.23 -7.28 17.04
CA ASP A 259 8.39 -7.41 17.92
C ASP A 259 8.93 -8.84 17.96
N GLN A 260 8.05 -9.84 17.97
CA GLN A 260 8.43 -11.26 17.90
C GLN A 260 9.20 -11.63 16.62
N LEU A 261 9.05 -10.85 15.53
CA LEU A 261 9.78 -11.09 14.29
C LEU A 261 11.29 -10.83 14.41
N ALA A 262 11.76 -10.09 15.43
CA ALA A 262 13.19 -9.87 15.66
C ALA A 262 13.96 -11.20 15.83
N GLY A 263 13.39 -12.15 16.59
CA GLY A 263 13.99 -13.46 16.82
C GLY A 263 14.13 -14.31 15.56
N LEU A 264 13.24 -14.12 14.58
CA LEU A 264 13.35 -14.75 13.25
C LEU A 264 14.36 -14.00 12.38
N ARG A 265 14.30 -12.66 12.39
CA ARG A 265 15.16 -11.77 11.60
C ARG A 265 16.65 -11.93 11.92
N TYR A 266 16.96 -12.23 13.17
CA TYR A 266 18.32 -12.39 13.68
C TYR A 266 18.58 -13.82 14.19
N ALA A 267 17.87 -14.82 13.66
CA ALA A 267 18.00 -16.20 14.13
C ALA A 267 19.46 -16.71 14.09
N SER A 268 20.24 -16.30 13.08
CA SER A 268 21.65 -16.67 12.94
C SER A 268 22.60 -15.98 13.93
N ALA A 269 22.13 -14.95 14.64
CA ALA A 269 22.92 -14.19 15.62
C ALA A 269 22.54 -14.55 17.07
N LYS A 270 21.66 -15.54 17.26
CA LYS A 270 21.34 -16.06 18.60
C LYS A 270 22.54 -16.77 19.20
N TRP A 271 22.77 -16.53 20.48
CA TRP A 271 23.78 -17.26 21.24
C TRP A 271 23.26 -18.67 21.58
N ALA A 272 24.13 -19.48 22.20
CA ALA A 272 23.81 -20.85 22.58
C ALA A 272 22.61 -20.97 23.55
N ASP A 273 22.30 -19.92 24.29
CA ASP A 273 21.14 -19.82 25.18
C ASP A 273 19.83 -19.47 24.44
N GLY A 274 19.88 -19.24 23.13
CA GLY A 274 18.75 -18.87 22.29
C GLY A 274 18.37 -17.39 22.32
N SER A 275 19.11 -16.56 23.05
CA SER A 275 18.87 -15.11 23.16
C SER A 275 19.72 -14.31 22.16
N LEU A 276 19.27 -13.09 21.88
CA LEU A 276 20.01 -12.08 21.12
C LEU A 276 20.77 -11.20 22.10
N HIS A 277 22.04 -10.96 21.85
CA HIS A 277 22.89 -10.13 22.70
C HIS A 277 23.33 -8.88 21.95
N TYR A 278 23.22 -7.73 22.59
CA TYR A 278 23.65 -6.44 22.06
C TYR A 278 24.79 -5.90 22.91
N GLY A 279 25.82 -5.35 22.27
CA GLY A 279 26.93 -4.74 22.99
C GLY A 279 26.56 -3.35 23.50
N LEU A 280 26.85 -3.08 24.77
CA LEU A 280 26.70 -1.78 25.41
C LEU A 280 28.06 -1.30 25.89
N VAL A 281 28.55 -0.20 25.33
CA VAL A 281 29.79 0.44 25.79
C VAL A 281 29.48 1.80 26.37
N VAL A 282 30.00 2.07 27.56
CA VAL A 282 29.94 3.41 28.17
C VAL A 282 31.35 3.96 28.31
N VAL A 283 31.60 5.09 27.65
CA VAL A 283 32.85 5.85 27.83
C VAL A 283 32.61 6.88 28.91
N GLU A 284 33.18 6.63 30.09
CA GLU A 284 33.21 7.56 31.21
C GLU A 284 34.39 8.52 31.02
N THR A 285 34.11 9.80 30.78
CA THR A 285 35.11 10.85 30.62
C THR A 285 35.12 11.73 31.87
N ALA A 286 36.29 11.97 32.47
CA ALA A 286 36.43 12.91 33.58
C ALA A 286 37.53 13.95 33.31
N THR A 287 37.27 15.20 33.69
CA THR A 287 38.29 16.25 33.72
C THR A 287 38.88 16.37 35.11
N CYS A 288 40.09 15.83 35.29
CA CYS A 288 40.80 15.78 36.56
C CYS A 288 41.47 17.14 36.87
N LYS A 289 41.95 17.28 38.13
CA LYS A 289 42.74 18.45 38.56
C LYS A 289 43.86 18.78 37.55
N ARG A 290 44.04 20.08 37.27
CA ARG A 290 44.94 20.63 36.23
C ARG A 290 44.46 20.41 34.78
N GLY A 291 43.19 20.08 34.58
CA GLY A 291 42.57 19.98 33.26
C GLY A 291 43.05 18.79 32.44
N LYS A 292 43.49 17.71 33.11
CA LYS A 292 43.82 16.44 32.44
C LYS A 292 42.53 15.67 32.22
N VAL A 293 42.25 15.30 30.97
CA VAL A 293 41.12 14.43 30.64
C VAL A 293 41.57 12.98 30.84
N ARG A 294 40.74 12.18 31.50
CA ARG A 294 40.86 10.72 31.58
C ARG A 294 39.59 10.10 31.06
N GLU A 295 39.72 8.91 30.49
CA GLU A 295 38.61 8.13 29.98
C GLU A 295 38.74 6.69 30.49
N VAL A 296 37.61 6.10 30.87
CA VAL A 296 37.48 4.67 31.18
C VAL A 296 36.35 4.13 30.30
N VAL A 297 36.61 3.00 29.67
CA VAL A 297 35.67 2.33 28.77
C VAL A 297 35.10 1.16 29.54
N HIS A 298 33.79 1.14 29.70
CA HIS A 298 33.04 0.10 30.38
C HIS A 298 32.27 -0.72 29.34
N LEU A 299 32.26 -2.04 29.50
CA LEU A 299 31.54 -2.98 28.62
C LEU A 299 30.42 -3.66 29.41
N GLY A 300 29.27 -3.77 28.77
CA GLY A 300 28.14 -4.58 29.19
C GLY A 300 27.47 -5.22 27.99
N GLU A 301 26.50 -6.07 28.29
CA GLU A 301 25.67 -6.75 27.30
C GLU A 301 24.20 -6.57 27.67
N ILE A 302 23.35 -6.48 26.65
CA ILE A 302 21.91 -6.49 26.79
C ILE A 302 21.42 -7.79 26.16
N SER A 303 20.96 -8.72 27.00
CA SER A 303 20.38 -9.99 26.56
C SER A 303 18.87 -9.84 26.33
N ASN A 304 18.40 -10.35 25.19
CA ASN A 304 17.02 -10.23 24.75
C ASN A 304 16.46 -11.58 24.26
N PRO A 305 15.23 -11.97 24.62
CA PRO A 305 14.65 -13.25 24.19
C PRO A 305 14.32 -13.33 22.68
N GLY A 306 14.64 -12.30 21.88
CA GLY A 306 14.32 -12.23 20.46
C GLY A 306 13.00 -11.52 20.17
N THR A 307 12.59 -10.58 21.03
CA THR A 307 11.35 -9.82 20.93
C THR A 307 11.59 -8.32 20.89
N THR A 308 12.82 -7.88 20.62
CA THR A 308 13.16 -6.46 20.62
C THR A 308 14.04 -6.14 19.43
N TRP A 309 13.70 -5.06 18.74
CA TRP A 309 14.44 -4.60 17.58
C TRP A 309 15.57 -3.65 17.98
N PRO A 310 16.66 -3.54 17.19
CA PRO A 310 17.86 -2.78 17.58
C PRO A 310 17.59 -1.34 18.01
N GLU A 311 16.66 -0.64 17.38
CA GLU A 311 16.32 0.74 17.74
C GLU A 311 15.66 0.87 19.12
N THR A 312 14.94 -0.17 19.57
CA THR A 312 14.36 -0.20 20.92
C THR A 312 15.46 -0.42 21.95
N VAL A 313 16.43 -1.29 21.64
CA VAL A 313 17.63 -1.48 22.48
C VAL A 313 18.43 -0.18 22.61
N VAL A 314 18.60 0.56 21.51
CA VAL A 314 19.27 1.87 21.52
C VAL A 314 18.54 2.86 22.42
N ALA A 315 17.21 2.91 22.37
CA ALA A 315 16.41 3.80 23.21
C ALA A 315 16.51 3.44 24.72
N GLU A 316 16.67 2.16 25.05
CA GLU A 316 16.77 1.69 26.44
C GLU A 316 18.19 1.80 27.03
N ALA A 317 19.22 1.79 26.18
CA ALA A 317 20.62 1.73 26.59
C ALA A 317 21.04 2.89 27.51
N GLU A 318 20.53 4.10 27.27
CA GLU A 318 20.82 5.23 28.16
C GLU A 318 20.28 4.98 29.57
N SER A 319 19.03 4.53 29.68
CA SER A 319 18.41 4.21 30.98
C SER A 319 19.14 3.07 31.69
N ILE A 320 19.61 2.05 30.95
CA ILE A 320 20.39 0.94 31.52
C ILE A 320 21.73 1.47 32.07
N SER A 321 22.40 2.34 31.32
CA SER A 321 23.68 2.93 31.74
C SER A 321 23.55 3.78 33.02
N MET A 322 22.40 4.43 33.24
CA MET A 322 22.16 5.21 34.47
C MET A 322 22.15 4.35 35.74
N GLY A 323 21.93 3.03 35.63
CA GLY A 323 22.02 2.09 36.74
C GLY A 323 23.45 1.72 37.12
N TRP A 324 24.45 2.08 36.31
CA TRP A 324 25.85 1.73 36.57
C TRP A 324 26.50 2.71 37.54
N THR A 325 27.50 2.22 38.29
CA THR A 325 28.29 3.04 39.19
C THR A 325 29.58 3.48 38.51
N TYR A 326 29.80 4.79 38.45
CA TYR A 326 30.92 5.44 37.77
C TYR A 326 31.82 6.16 38.78
N GLY A 327 33.11 5.81 38.82
CA GLY A 327 34.05 6.27 39.87
C GLY A 327 35.17 7.20 39.39
N LEU A 328 35.27 7.47 38.08
CA LEU A 328 36.38 8.25 37.52
C LEU A 328 36.31 9.72 37.95
N ALA A 329 35.13 10.32 37.95
CA ALA A 329 34.95 11.72 38.34
C ALA A 329 35.35 11.96 39.81
N GLU A 330 34.91 11.06 40.70
CA GLU A 330 35.24 11.10 42.12
C GLU A 330 36.74 10.89 42.35
N SER A 331 37.33 9.85 41.75
CA SER A 331 38.76 9.56 41.88
C SER A 331 39.64 10.68 41.31
N CYS A 332 39.16 11.41 40.30
CA CYS A 332 39.83 12.57 39.73
C CYS A 332 39.54 13.91 40.44
N LYS A 333 38.62 13.93 41.40
CA LYS A 333 38.12 15.17 42.06
C LYS A 333 37.71 16.22 41.03
N GLY A 334 36.95 15.81 40.03
CA GLY A 334 36.56 16.62 38.86
C GLY A 334 35.12 16.38 38.42
N THR A 335 34.76 16.89 37.25
CA THR A 335 33.46 16.64 36.61
C THR A 335 33.56 15.48 35.63
N GLY A 336 32.53 14.63 35.61
CA GLY A 336 32.41 13.49 34.70
C GLY A 336 31.25 13.64 33.72
N SER A 337 31.32 12.89 32.63
CA SER A 337 30.26 12.71 31.65
C SER A 337 30.34 11.31 31.05
N ASN A 338 29.21 10.71 30.71
CA ASN A 338 29.14 9.39 30.11
C ASN A 338 28.66 9.52 28.66
N THR A 339 29.29 8.77 27.76
CA THR A 339 28.81 8.60 26.38
C THR A 339 28.47 7.14 26.17
N VAL A 340 27.25 6.86 25.71
CA VAL A 340 26.73 5.50 25.53
C VAL A 340 26.83 5.12 24.06
N PHE A 341 27.28 3.90 23.80
CA PHE A 341 27.36 3.29 22.47
C PHE A 341 26.70 1.92 22.52
N VAL A 342 25.93 1.60 21.48
CA VAL A 342 25.25 0.32 21.34
C VAL A 342 25.55 -0.25 19.97
N THR A 343 25.65 -1.57 19.85
CA THR A 343 25.79 -2.23 18.56
C THR A 343 24.54 -2.01 17.70
N GLY A 344 24.71 -1.89 16.37
CA GLY A 344 23.58 -1.67 15.44
C GLY A 344 22.65 -2.88 15.26
N GLY A 345 23.00 -4.02 15.85
CA GLY A 345 22.24 -5.26 15.86
C GLY A 345 22.80 -6.25 16.88
N PRO A 346 22.21 -7.45 16.97
CA PRO A 346 22.76 -8.53 17.78
C PRO A 346 24.17 -8.90 17.33
N VAL A 347 25.04 -9.23 18.28
CA VAL A 347 26.44 -9.56 18.06
C VAL A 347 26.78 -10.92 18.66
N SER A 348 27.71 -11.65 18.04
CA SER A 348 28.41 -12.79 18.62
C SER A 348 29.38 -12.36 19.75
N PRO A 349 29.88 -13.29 20.58
CA PRO A 349 30.90 -12.98 21.58
C PRO A 349 32.17 -12.37 20.98
N GLU A 350 32.60 -12.84 19.80
CA GLU A 350 33.76 -12.31 19.09
C GLU A 350 33.52 -10.88 18.59
N GLU A 351 32.34 -10.60 18.05
CA GLU A 351 31.93 -9.26 17.62
C GLU A 351 31.78 -8.30 18.80
N LEU A 352 31.31 -8.77 19.96
CA LEU A 352 31.24 -7.97 21.19
C LEU A 352 32.64 -7.54 21.65
N ALA A 353 33.60 -8.46 21.64
CA ALA A 353 34.99 -8.15 21.97
C ALA A 353 35.61 -7.16 20.95
N ALA A 354 35.32 -7.33 19.66
CA ALA A 354 35.77 -6.41 18.61
C ALA A 354 35.17 -5.01 18.79
N PHE A 355 33.87 -4.91 19.08
CA PHE A 355 33.17 -3.67 19.35
C PHE A 355 33.77 -2.93 20.55
N HIS A 356 34.05 -3.64 21.65
CA HIS A 356 34.71 -3.06 22.81
C HIS A 356 36.12 -2.51 22.49
N GLN A 357 36.90 -3.26 21.71
CA GLN A 357 38.24 -2.84 21.30
C GLN A 357 38.20 -1.61 20.38
N GLU A 358 37.22 -1.54 19.47
CA GLU A 358 36.98 -0.38 18.62
C GLU A 358 36.69 0.87 19.46
N GLN A 359 35.73 0.80 20.38
CA GLN A 359 35.37 1.94 21.23
C GLN A 359 36.54 2.35 22.15
N THR A 360 37.30 1.38 22.66
CA THR A 360 38.51 1.64 23.45
C THR A 360 39.56 2.41 22.64
N THR A 361 39.78 2.00 21.39
CA THR A 361 40.76 2.63 20.50
C THR A 361 40.32 4.04 20.11
N ALA A 362 39.02 4.22 19.82
CA ALA A 362 38.44 5.52 19.49
C ALA A 362 38.49 6.53 20.67
N ALA A 363 38.24 6.06 21.90
CA ALA A 363 38.41 6.87 23.12
C ALA A 363 39.87 7.32 23.28
N GLN A 364 40.81 6.38 23.22
CA GLN A 364 42.24 6.68 23.36
C GLN A 364 42.75 7.67 22.30
N ALA A 365 42.31 7.55 21.05
CA ALA A 365 42.69 8.47 19.98
C ALA A 365 42.26 9.92 20.26
N LYS A 366 41.04 10.13 20.78
CA LYS A 366 40.53 11.48 21.13
C LYS A 366 41.36 12.17 22.22
N VAL A 367 41.86 11.41 23.19
CA VAL A 367 42.73 11.94 24.25
C VAL A 367 44.07 12.43 23.68
N VAL A 368 44.64 11.73 22.70
CA VAL A 368 45.90 12.11 22.05
C VAL A 368 45.75 13.40 21.25
N THR A 369 44.73 13.49 20.38
CA THR A 369 44.52 14.68 19.55
C THR A 369 44.29 15.95 20.39
N LYS A 370 43.54 15.84 21.50
CA LYS A 370 43.32 16.99 22.41
C LYS A 370 44.61 17.45 23.10
N ARG A 371 45.58 16.54 23.30
CA ARG A 371 46.90 16.86 23.86
C ARG A 371 47.77 17.59 22.83
N GLU A 372 47.72 17.20 21.56
CA GLU A 372 48.48 17.83 20.47
C GLU A 372 48.00 19.25 20.18
N VAL A 373 46.68 19.46 20.03
CA VAL A 373 46.11 20.80 19.81
C VAL A 373 46.45 21.77 20.96
N ARG A 374 46.49 21.28 22.21
CA ARG A 374 46.86 22.10 23.37
C ARG A 374 48.36 22.40 23.44
N ALA A 375 49.21 21.49 22.94
CA ALA A 375 50.65 21.73 22.81
C ALA A 375 50.93 22.79 21.74
N GLU A 376 50.25 22.72 20.59
CA GLU A 376 50.36 23.73 19.53
C GLU A 376 49.86 25.11 19.98
N ALA A 377 48.73 25.17 20.69
CA ALA A 377 48.20 26.43 21.25
C ALA A 377 49.09 27.03 22.36
N ALA A 378 49.92 26.23 23.02
CA ALA A 378 50.87 26.70 24.04
C ALA A 378 52.18 27.26 23.43
N ILE A 379 52.49 26.91 22.18
CA ILE A 379 53.67 27.40 21.45
C ILE A 379 53.37 28.76 20.77
N VAL A 380 52.09 29.11 20.56
CA VAL A 380 51.65 30.39 20.00
C VAL A 380 51.23 31.37 21.12
N ARG A 381 52.17 31.78 21.97
CA ARG A 381 52.05 33.00 22.78
C ARG A 381 53.43 33.66 22.92
N PRO A 382 53.64 34.90 22.41
CA PRO A 382 54.86 35.67 22.66
C PRO A 382 54.98 36.09 24.13
#